data_AF-A0A954IS31-F1
#
_entry.id   AF-A0A954IS31-F1
#
_cell.length_a   1.000
_cell.length_b   1.000
_cell.length_c   1.000
_cell.angle_alpha   90.00
_cell.angle_beta   90.00
_cell.angle_gamma   90.00
#
_symmetry.space_group_name_H-M   'P 1'
#
loop_
_entity.id
_entity.type
_entity.pdbx_description
1 polymer ?
#
loop_
_entity_poly.entity_id
_entity_poly.type
_entity_poly.pdbx_seq_one_letter_code
_entity_poly.pdbx_strand_id
1 'polypeptide(L)'
;MLSFSPMLLLANDRLLLLWDVSLKSAVLFAVAMFVCVILRHGSAAVRHRVWTLAVMASLLLPVAGLVLPTLRLPVFPEGFLPAAEPVQIVDDTDRSVEFENRANTSVPKVLIPDKSGKPTPTELIPLQPTSAESPSTKSETPTVVLEEPGKTNPLEQVKSESQSVLVGIWIFGVFVAGFPIVCLGLLRWHRQRGETPIQDAAWNACVNQCAG
;
A
#
# COMPACT_ATOMS: atom_id res chain seq x y z
N MET A 1 -17.31 -16.84 24.43
CA MET A 1 -16.79 -17.59 23.26
C MET A 1 -17.21 -16.87 21.99
N LEU A 2 -16.38 -15.95 21.51
CA LEU A 2 -16.52 -15.30 20.20
C LEU A 2 -15.16 -15.49 19.49
N SER A 3 -14.96 -16.65 18.87
CA SER A 3 -13.81 -16.86 17.98
C SER A 3 -14.12 -16.17 16.66
N PHE A 4 -13.93 -14.87 16.63
CA PHE A 4 -14.14 -14.03 15.46
C PHE A 4 -12.93 -14.13 14.52
N SER A 5 -12.98 -15.14 13.66
CA SER A 5 -12.51 -15.16 12.26
C SER A 5 -11.16 -14.49 11.89
N PRO A 6 -10.02 -15.15 12.15
CA PRO A 6 -8.75 -14.84 11.46
C PRO A 6 -8.86 -14.94 9.92
N MET A 7 -9.86 -15.67 9.41
CA MET A 7 -10.13 -15.79 7.98
C MET A 7 -10.68 -14.50 7.35
N LEU A 8 -11.39 -13.66 8.12
CA LEU A 8 -11.90 -12.37 7.65
C LEU A 8 -10.78 -11.32 7.58
N LEU A 9 -9.82 -11.37 8.50
CA LEU A 9 -8.63 -10.50 8.45
C LEU A 9 -7.76 -10.80 7.22
N LEU A 10 -7.49 -12.08 6.95
CA LEU A 10 -6.75 -12.49 5.75
C LEU A 10 -7.47 -12.12 4.43
N ALA A 11 -8.80 -12.08 4.43
CA ALA A 11 -9.56 -11.67 3.26
C ALA A 11 -9.42 -10.17 2.96
N ASN A 12 -9.38 -9.33 4.00
CA ASN A 12 -9.20 -7.89 3.87
C ASN A 12 -7.83 -7.53 3.29
N ASP A 13 -6.76 -8.17 3.77
CA ASP A 13 -5.41 -7.90 3.28
C ASP A 13 -5.24 -8.25 1.80
N ARG A 14 -5.85 -9.36 1.37
CA ARG A 14 -5.86 -9.78 -0.05
C ARG A 14 -6.66 -8.82 -0.92
N LEU A 15 -7.80 -8.33 -0.44
CA LEU A 15 -8.61 -7.34 -1.15
C LEU A 15 -7.86 -6.01 -1.30
N LEU A 16 -7.15 -5.57 -0.26
CA LEU A 16 -6.32 -4.36 -0.31
C LEU A 16 -5.17 -4.50 -1.32
N LEU A 17 -4.51 -5.66 -1.36
CA LEU A 17 -3.47 -5.94 -2.37
C LEU A 17 -4.03 -5.95 -3.80
N LEU A 18 -5.16 -6.62 -4.02
CA LEU A 18 -5.82 -6.65 -5.33
C LEU A 18 -6.25 -5.24 -5.78
N TRP A 19 -6.75 -4.44 -4.84
CA TRP A 19 -7.14 -3.06 -5.09
C TRP A 19 -5.96 -2.20 -5.50
N ASP A 20 -4.84 -2.27 -4.77
CA ASP A 20 -3.62 -1.50 -5.07
C ASP A 20 -3.04 -1.86 -6.44
N VAL A 21 -2.97 -3.16 -6.77
CA VAL A 21 -2.51 -3.63 -8.09
C VAL A 21 -3.45 -3.15 -9.20
N SER A 22 -4.77 -3.20 -8.97
CA SER A 22 -5.77 -2.75 -9.94
C SER A 22 -5.70 -1.24 -10.18
N LEU A 23 -5.44 -0.46 -9.13
CA LEU A 23 -5.32 0.99 -9.25
C LEU A 23 -4.06 1.36 -10.05
N LYS A 24 -2.93 0.70 -9.79
CA LYS A 24 -1.67 0.92 -10.52
C LYS A 24 -1.78 0.52 -11.99
N SER A 25 -2.43 -0.61 -12.28
CA SER A 25 -2.66 -1.03 -13.67
C SER A 25 -3.62 -0.07 -14.39
N ALA A 26 -4.69 0.40 -13.73
CA ALA A 26 -5.59 1.38 -14.29
C ALA A 26 -4.88 2.68 -14.68
N VAL A 27 -3.96 3.18 -13.83
CA VAL A 27 -3.14 4.36 -14.15
C VAL A 27 -2.24 4.10 -15.36
N LEU A 28 -1.58 2.95 -15.44
CA LEU A 28 -0.77 2.58 -16.61
C LEU A 28 -1.59 2.53 -17.90
N PHE A 29 -2.77 1.91 -17.86
CA PHE A 29 -3.67 1.85 -19.00
C PHE A 29 -4.21 3.22 -19.38
N ALA A 30 -4.50 4.09 -18.41
CA ALA A 30 -4.94 5.46 -18.67
C ALA A 30 -3.85 6.27 -19.41
N VAL A 31 -2.59 6.14 -18.98
CA VAL A 31 -1.44 6.76 -19.67
C VAL A 31 -1.28 6.18 -21.07
N ALA A 32 -1.35 4.85 -21.23
CA ALA A 32 -1.26 4.21 -22.54
C ALA A 32 -2.41 4.62 -23.50
N MET A 33 -3.63 4.75 -22.97
CA MET A 33 -4.79 5.29 -23.68
C MET A 33 -4.54 6.73 -24.13
N PHE A 34 -4.06 7.58 -23.22
CA PHE A 34 -3.75 8.97 -23.52
C PHE A 34 -2.71 9.09 -24.63
N VAL A 35 -1.65 8.27 -24.57
CA VAL A 35 -0.65 8.13 -25.63
C VAL A 35 -1.31 7.65 -26.94
N CYS A 36 -2.17 6.63 -26.92
CA CYS A 36 -2.88 6.18 -28.12
C CYS A 36 -3.77 7.27 -28.73
N VAL A 37 -4.44 8.10 -27.92
CA VAL A 37 -5.28 9.22 -28.39
C VAL A 37 -4.41 10.29 -29.07
N ILE A 38 -3.25 10.63 -28.50
CA ILE A 38 -2.29 11.53 -29.12
C ILE A 38 -1.79 10.94 -30.46
N LEU A 39 -1.52 9.64 -30.49
CA LEU A 39 -1.08 8.91 -31.68
C LEU A 39 -2.22 8.46 -32.61
N ARG A 40 -3.45 8.97 -32.45
CA ARG A 40 -4.59 8.53 -33.29
C ARG A 40 -4.42 8.84 -34.78
N HIS A 41 -3.55 9.78 -35.15
CA HIS A 41 -3.24 10.05 -36.57
C HIS A 41 -2.13 9.15 -37.14
N GLY A 42 -1.55 8.25 -36.34
CA GLY A 42 -0.50 7.33 -36.75
C GLY A 42 -1.02 5.99 -37.29
N SER A 43 -0.14 5.28 -38.00
CA SER A 43 -0.37 3.94 -38.55
C SER A 43 -0.85 2.95 -37.47
N ALA A 44 -1.75 2.04 -37.85
CA ALA A 44 -2.27 0.96 -37.00
C ALA A 44 -1.17 0.17 -36.29
N ALA A 45 -0.01 -0.01 -36.93
CA ALA A 45 1.15 -0.70 -36.36
C ALA A 45 1.66 -0.05 -35.06
N VAL A 46 1.61 1.29 -34.95
CA VAL A 46 2.08 1.99 -33.75
C VAL A 46 1.12 1.78 -32.58
N ARG A 47 -0.19 1.79 -32.84
CA ARG A 47 -1.21 1.54 -31.80
C ARG A 47 -1.07 0.14 -31.21
N HIS A 48 -0.81 -0.87 -32.05
CA HIS A 48 -0.54 -2.23 -31.58
C HIS A 48 0.71 -2.31 -30.70
N ARG A 49 1.80 -1.61 -31.07
CA ARG A 49 3.01 -1.57 -30.24
C ARG A 49 2.73 -0.95 -28.86
N VAL A 50 2.03 0.18 -28.82
CA VAL A 50 1.66 0.83 -27.54
C VAL A 50 0.80 -0.10 -26.68
N TRP A 51 -0.17 -0.79 -27.28
CA TRP A 51 -0.99 -1.79 -26.59
C TRP A 51 -0.16 -2.94 -26.03
N THR A 52 0.76 -3.52 -26.83
CA THR A 52 1.62 -4.61 -26.35
C THR A 52 2.55 -4.16 -25.22
N LEU A 53 3.03 -2.90 -25.27
CA LEU A 53 3.89 -2.33 -24.23
C LEU A 53 3.12 -2.12 -22.93
N ALA A 54 1.87 -1.63 -23.00
CA ALA A 54 1.00 -1.47 -21.85
C ALA A 54 0.69 -2.81 -21.19
N VAL A 55 0.37 -3.85 -21.99
CA VAL A 55 0.15 -5.21 -21.50
C VAL A 55 1.42 -5.76 -20.85
N MET A 56 2.59 -5.63 -21.50
CA MET A 56 3.87 -6.06 -20.94
C MET A 56 4.20 -5.35 -19.62
N ALA A 57 4.01 -4.03 -19.55
CA ALA A 57 4.23 -3.25 -18.33
C ALA A 57 3.30 -3.72 -17.19
N SER A 58 2.02 -4.01 -17.50
CA SER A 58 1.07 -4.53 -16.52
C SER A 58 1.44 -5.94 -16.02
N LEU A 59 2.03 -6.78 -16.88
CA LEU A 59 2.53 -8.11 -16.50
C LEU A 59 3.84 -8.03 -15.70
N LEU A 60 4.68 -7.02 -15.94
CA LEU A 60 5.90 -6.79 -15.17
C LEU A 60 5.62 -6.24 -13.76
N LEU A 61 4.47 -5.62 -13.52
CA LEU A 61 4.11 -5.03 -12.22
C LEU A 61 4.20 -5.99 -11.02
N PRO A 62 3.59 -7.20 -11.05
CA PRO A 62 3.70 -8.14 -9.93
C PRO A 62 5.13 -8.65 -9.73
N VAL A 63 5.89 -8.83 -10.82
CA VAL A 63 7.31 -9.21 -10.75
C VAL A 63 8.12 -8.09 -10.10
N ALA A 64 7.85 -6.84 -10.48
CA ALA A 64 8.43 -5.66 -9.89
C ALA A 64 8.09 -5.57 -8.39
N GLY A 65 6.87 -5.91 -7.97
CA GLY A 65 6.49 -5.97 -6.56
C GLY A 65 7.24 -7.04 -5.74
N LEU A 66 7.72 -8.12 -6.36
CA LEU A 66 8.55 -9.13 -5.70
C LEU A 66 10.02 -8.72 -5.59
N VAL A 67 10.51 -7.96 -6.56
CA VAL A 67 11.92 -7.53 -6.61
C VAL A 67 12.14 -6.20 -5.89
N LEU A 68 11.16 -5.29 -5.93
CA LEU A 68 11.24 -4.01 -5.24
C LEU A 68 10.83 -4.18 -3.77
N PRO A 69 11.72 -3.88 -2.81
CA PRO A 69 11.32 -3.82 -1.41
C PRO A 69 10.25 -2.73 -1.24
N THR A 70 9.26 -2.98 -0.38
CA THR A 70 8.14 -2.07 -0.08
C THR A 70 8.66 -0.65 0.15
N LEU A 71 8.54 0.20 -0.87
CA LEU A 71 8.96 1.59 -0.84
C LEU A 71 7.99 2.37 0.05
N ARG A 72 8.42 2.71 1.27
CA ARG A 72 7.73 3.72 2.06
C ARG A 72 8.05 5.09 1.47
N LEU A 73 7.22 5.51 0.53
CA LEU A 73 7.30 6.83 -0.08
C LEU A 73 6.94 7.89 0.99
N PRO A 74 7.86 8.79 1.38
CA PRO A 74 7.64 9.79 2.43
C PRO A 74 6.70 10.93 2.00
N VAL A 75 5.99 10.79 0.88
CA VAL A 75 5.02 11.78 0.37
C VAL A 75 3.66 11.69 1.05
N PHE A 76 3.41 10.69 1.91
CA PHE A 76 2.23 10.71 2.77
C PHE A 76 2.53 11.52 4.03
N PRO A 77 1.88 12.68 4.24
CA PRO A 77 2.04 13.43 5.48
C PRO A 77 1.66 12.53 6.66
N GLU A 78 2.46 12.57 7.72
CA GLU A 78 2.39 11.67 8.88
C GLU A 78 1.02 11.63 9.57
N GLY A 79 0.14 12.59 9.29
CA GLY A 79 -1.24 12.61 9.80
C GLY A 79 -2.26 11.71 9.09
N PHE A 80 -1.89 11.01 8.00
CA PHE A 80 -2.85 10.18 7.26
C PHE A 80 -2.91 8.71 7.70
N LEU A 81 -1.88 8.24 8.41
CA LEU A 81 -1.99 6.96 9.09
C LEU A 81 -2.68 7.23 10.44
N PRO A 82 -3.71 6.46 10.81
CA PRO A 82 -4.26 6.54 12.16
C PRO A 82 -3.06 6.37 13.09
N ALA A 83 -2.84 7.36 13.97
CA ALA A 83 -1.76 7.35 14.93
C ALA A 83 -1.69 5.93 15.46
N ALA A 84 -0.62 5.20 15.10
CA ALA A 84 -0.41 3.89 15.64
C ALA A 84 -0.28 4.17 17.13
N GLU A 85 -1.38 3.98 17.87
CA GLU A 85 -1.36 4.13 19.31
C GLU A 85 -0.14 3.34 19.73
N PRO A 86 0.84 3.98 20.38
CA PRO A 86 2.05 3.30 20.77
C PRO A 86 1.54 2.08 21.50
N VAL A 87 1.78 0.90 20.91
CA VAL A 87 1.56 -0.36 21.59
C VAL A 87 2.40 -0.17 22.83
N GLN A 88 1.72 0.12 23.94
CA GLN A 88 2.32 0.22 25.24
C GLN A 88 2.91 -1.17 25.38
N ILE A 89 4.20 -1.29 25.09
CA ILE A 89 4.98 -2.41 25.54
C ILE A 89 4.90 -2.22 27.04
N VAL A 90 3.88 -2.84 27.64
CA VAL A 90 3.79 -2.99 29.07
C VAL A 90 5.07 -3.73 29.37
N ASP A 91 6.04 -2.97 29.84
CA ASP A 91 7.34 -3.44 30.21
C ASP A 91 7.09 -4.33 31.43
N ASP A 92 6.77 -5.60 31.16
CA ASP A 92 6.52 -6.67 32.15
C ASP A 92 7.83 -7.04 32.88
N THR A 93 8.85 -6.18 32.77
CA THR A 93 10.10 -6.21 33.52
C THR A 93 9.85 -6.00 35.02
N ASP A 94 8.73 -5.38 35.43
CA ASP A 94 8.39 -5.27 36.85
C ASP A 94 7.81 -6.58 37.45
N ARG A 95 7.46 -7.56 36.61
CA ARG A 95 6.98 -8.88 37.10
C ARG A 95 8.10 -9.84 37.48
N SER A 96 9.36 -9.45 37.29
CA SER A 96 10.52 -10.27 37.66
C SER A 96 10.95 -10.10 39.13
N VAL A 97 10.39 -9.16 39.90
CA VAL A 97 10.81 -8.89 41.28
C VAL A 97 9.96 -9.63 42.34
N GLU A 98 8.86 -10.27 41.96
CA GLU A 98 7.95 -10.95 42.91
C GLU A 98 8.07 -12.49 42.93
N PHE A 99 9.23 -13.04 42.55
CA PHE A 99 9.54 -14.46 42.80
C PHE A 99 10.63 -14.68 43.85
N GLU A 100 11.33 -13.64 44.32
CA GLU A 100 12.38 -13.77 45.34
C GLU A 100 11.95 -13.34 46.75
N ASN A 101 10.64 -13.21 47.01
CA ASN A 101 10.13 -12.98 48.38
C ASN A 101 9.21 -14.10 48.89
N ARG A 102 9.32 -15.31 48.32
CA ARG A 102 8.53 -16.48 48.73
C ARG A 102 9.29 -17.52 49.57
N ALA A 103 10.51 -17.22 49.98
CA ALA A 103 11.30 -18.12 50.85
C ALA A 103 10.90 -18.08 52.34
N ASN A 104 10.06 -17.12 52.77
CA ASN A 104 9.69 -16.93 54.19
C ASN A 104 8.19 -17.14 54.49
N THR A 105 7.45 -17.92 53.70
CA THR A 105 6.11 -18.35 54.11
C THR A 105 6.19 -19.69 54.82
N SER A 106 6.18 -19.61 56.15
CA SER A 106 5.83 -20.69 57.06
C SER A 106 4.59 -21.44 56.58
N VAL A 107 4.77 -22.74 56.38
CA VAL A 107 3.78 -23.77 56.03
C VAL A 107 2.44 -23.57 56.75
N PRO A 108 1.33 -23.28 56.03
CA PRO A 108 0.00 -23.49 56.55
C PRO A 108 -0.31 -24.99 56.51
N LYS A 109 -0.57 -25.55 57.69
CA LYS A 109 -1.04 -26.91 57.89
C LYS A 109 -2.32 -27.16 57.07
N VAL A 110 -2.19 -27.97 56.02
CA VAL A 110 -3.29 -28.47 55.18
C VAL A 110 -4.19 -29.34 56.06
N LEU A 111 -5.33 -28.79 56.46
CA LEU A 111 -6.49 -29.56 56.91
C LEU A 111 -7.30 -29.90 55.67
N ILE A 112 -7.35 -31.18 55.35
CA ILE A 112 -8.23 -31.77 54.33
C ILE A 112 -9.64 -31.82 54.93
N PRO A 113 -10.66 -31.19 54.32
CA PRO A 113 -12.05 -31.56 54.56
C PRO A 113 -12.52 -32.49 53.44
N ASP A 114 -13.20 -33.51 53.91
CA ASP A 114 -13.70 -34.65 53.19
C ASP A 114 -14.81 -34.31 52.19
N LYS A 115 -15.05 -35.27 51.30
CA LYS A 115 -16.09 -35.35 50.27
C LYS A 115 -17.50 -34.96 50.76
N SER A 116 -18.30 -34.55 49.77
CA SER A 116 -19.70 -34.97 49.51
C SER A 116 -20.73 -33.82 49.56
N GLY A 117 -21.34 -33.52 48.41
CA GLY A 117 -22.44 -32.55 48.35
C GLY A 117 -22.92 -32.20 46.93
N LYS A 118 -23.94 -32.94 46.50
CA LYS A 118 -24.78 -32.88 45.29
C LYS A 118 -25.28 -31.46 44.86
N PRO A 119 -25.61 -31.23 43.56
CA PRO A 119 -26.07 -29.93 43.04
C PRO A 119 -27.59 -29.73 43.17
N THR A 120 -28.08 -28.52 43.46
CA THR A 120 -29.45 -28.02 43.14
C THR A 120 -29.56 -26.48 43.37
N PRO A 121 -30.64 -25.77 42.95
CA PRO A 121 -30.55 -24.63 42.02
C PRO A 121 -31.20 -23.32 42.55
N THR A 122 -31.09 -22.26 41.75
CA THR A 122 -31.98 -21.08 41.70
C THR A 122 -32.16 -20.28 43.00
N GLU A 123 -31.59 -19.07 43.05
CA GLU A 123 -32.25 -17.97 43.75
C GLU A 123 -32.02 -16.63 43.03
N LEU A 124 -33.14 -15.99 42.71
CA LEU A 124 -33.28 -14.67 42.11
C LEU A 124 -33.09 -13.57 43.18
N ILE A 125 -33.03 -12.31 42.70
CA ILE A 125 -33.35 -11.03 43.38
C ILE A 125 -32.13 -10.33 44.05
N PRO A 126 -32.04 -8.97 44.18
CA PRO A 126 -32.68 -7.83 43.49
C PRO A 126 -31.69 -6.79 42.91
N LEU A 127 -32.23 -5.92 42.05
CA LEU A 127 -31.70 -4.58 41.74
C LEU A 127 -31.51 -3.74 43.01
N GLN A 128 -30.31 -3.18 43.21
CA GLN A 128 -30.08 -2.04 44.10
C GLN A 128 -29.36 -0.92 43.32
N PRO A 129 -29.91 0.32 43.32
CA PRO A 129 -29.22 1.51 42.84
C PRO A 129 -28.34 2.06 43.97
N THR A 130 -27.03 2.03 43.79
CA THR A 130 -26.09 2.70 44.69
C THR A 130 -25.38 3.82 43.93
N SER A 131 -25.76 5.03 44.35
CA SER A 131 -24.98 6.26 44.43
C SER A 131 -23.80 6.45 43.48
N ALA A 132 -23.96 7.48 42.66
CA ALA A 132 -22.99 8.55 42.41
C ALA A 132 -21.71 8.46 43.25
N GLU A 133 -20.67 7.87 42.67
CA GLU A 133 -19.30 8.08 43.10
C GLU A 133 -18.64 9.06 42.14
N SER A 134 -18.37 10.24 42.68
CA SER A 134 -17.68 11.34 42.04
C SER A 134 -16.29 10.87 41.57
N PRO A 135 -15.94 10.95 40.28
CA PRO A 135 -14.58 10.65 39.85
C PRO A 135 -13.66 11.73 40.42
N SER A 136 -12.90 11.35 41.44
CA SER A 136 -11.75 12.10 41.91
C SER A 136 -10.75 12.18 40.76
N THR A 137 -10.69 13.37 40.16
CA THR A 137 -9.70 13.79 39.17
C THR A 137 -8.31 13.63 39.77
N LYS A 138 -7.73 12.44 39.60
CA LYS A 138 -6.30 12.24 39.81
C LYS A 138 -5.62 12.92 38.64
N SER A 139 -5.17 14.14 38.92
CA SER A 139 -4.34 14.97 38.05
C SER A 139 -3.02 14.24 37.81
N GLU A 140 -3.02 13.30 36.86
CA GLU A 140 -1.79 12.78 36.27
C GLU A 140 -1.17 13.93 35.49
N THR A 141 -0.12 14.48 36.10
CA THR A 141 0.69 15.52 35.51
C THR A 141 1.25 14.94 34.20
N PRO A 142 0.94 15.52 33.03
CA PRO A 142 1.52 15.06 31.78
C PRO A 142 3.03 15.25 31.91
N THR A 143 3.73 14.14 32.14
CA THR A 143 5.18 14.13 32.02
C THR A 143 5.44 14.35 30.54
N VAL A 144 5.71 15.60 30.21
CA VAL A 144 6.25 16.01 28.92
C VAL A 144 7.60 15.31 28.81
N VAL A 145 7.56 14.09 28.27
CA VAL A 145 8.74 13.42 27.75
C VAL A 145 9.15 14.30 26.58
N LEU A 146 10.14 15.16 26.84
CA LEU A 146 10.92 15.79 25.78
C LEU A 146 11.57 14.66 25.00
N GLU A 147 10.92 14.21 23.93
CA GLU A 147 11.57 13.44 22.88
C GLU A 147 12.77 14.26 22.42
N GLU A 148 13.99 13.77 22.67
CA GLU A 148 15.21 14.36 22.14
C GLU A 148 15.11 14.36 20.60
N PRO A 149 15.01 15.53 19.96
CA PRO A 149 15.01 15.60 18.51
C PRO A 149 16.44 15.35 18.04
N GLY A 150 16.74 14.17 17.49
CA GLY A 150 17.95 14.04 16.67
C GLY A 150 18.68 12.72 16.58
N LYS A 151 18.18 11.62 17.17
CA LYS A 151 18.84 10.31 17.00
C LYS A 151 18.13 9.48 15.93
N THR A 152 18.17 9.97 14.68
CA THR A 152 17.82 9.13 13.54
C THR A 152 18.82 7.98 13.47
N ASN A 153 18.32 6.75 13.45
CA ASN A 153 19.17 5.57 13.45
C ASN A 153 20.01 5.57 12.15
N PRO A 154 21.35 5.59 12.21
CA PRO A 154 22.20 5.69 11.02
C PRO A 154 22.03 4.51 10.05
N LEU A 155 21.44 3.40 10.52
CA LEU A 155 21.09 2.25 9.68
C LEU A 155 19.88 2.49 8.77
N GLU A 156 19.00 3.43 9.10
CA GLU A 156 17.85 3.77 8.26
C GLU A 156 18.24 4.67 7.08
N GLN A 157 19.26 5.50 7.26
CA GLN A 157 19.73 6.46 6.25
C GLN A 157 20.38 5.77 5.04
N VAL A 158 21.06 4.63 5.24
CA VAL A 158 21.74 3.89 4.16
C VAL A 158 20.74 3.21 3.20
N LYS A 159 19.54 2.85 3.68
CA LYS A 159 18.55 2.16 2.84
C LYS A 159 17.87 3.10 1.83
N SER A 160 17.81 4.39 2.12
CA SER A 160 17.17 5.43 1.30
C SER A 160 17.94 5.74 -0.01
N GLU A 161 19.27 5.80 0.02
CA GLU A 161 20.06 6.15 -1.18
C GLU A 161 19.93 5.11 -2.30
N SER A 162 20.03 3.83 -1.96
CA SER A 162 19.96 2.75 -2.96
C SER A 162 18.61 2.67 -3.70
N GLN A 163 17.52 3.05 -3.02
CA GLN A 163 16.18 3.10 -3.60
C GLN A 163 16.01 4.24 -4.62
N SER A 164 16.60 5.40 -4.34
CA SER A 164 16.58 6.53 -5.29
C SER A 164 17.28 6.19 -6.59
N VAL A 165 18.38 5.44 -6.53
CA VAL A 165 19.11 4.98 -7.72
C VAL A 165 18.25 4.02 -8.55
N LEU A 166 17.53 3.09 -7.91
CA LEU A 166 16.66 2.13 -8.59
C LEU A 166 15.47 2.79 -9.28
N VAL A 167 14.82 3.75 -8.61
CA VAL A 167 13.76 4.56 -9.24
C VAL A 167 14.31 5.37 -10.39
N GLY A 168 15.51 5.95 -10.23
CA GLY A 168 16.22 6.65 -11.31
C GLY A 168 16.48 5.76 -12.52
N ILE A 169 16.98 4.54 -12.31
CA ILE A 169 17.20 3.53 -13.37
C ILE A 169 15.89 3.16 -14.05
N TRP A 170 14.80 2.99 -13.28
CA TRP A 170 13.51 2.64 -13.83
C TRP A 170 12.92 3.75 -14.69
N ILE A 171 12.90 4.99 -14.18
CA ILE A 171 12.47 6.17 -14.95
C ILE A 171 13.34 6.30 -16.21
N PHE A 172 14.66 6.19 -16.06
CA PHE A 172 15.58 6.23 -17.19
C PHE A 172 15.27 5.15 -18.23
N GLY A 173 14.98 3.92 -17.80
CA GLY A 173 14.57 2.83 -18.68
C GLY A 173 13.26 3.14 -19.43
N VAL A 174 12.26 3.71 -18.75
CA VAL A 174 10.99 4.13 -19.37
C VAL A 174 11.24 5.22 -20.41
N PHE A 175 12.08 6.21 -20.10
CA PHE A 175 12.43 7.26 -21.05
C PHE A 175 13.24 6.72 -22.23
N VAL A 176 14.26 5.89 -21.99
CA VAL A 176 15.08 5.27 -23.06
C VAL A 176 14.25 4.37 -23.96
N ALA A 177 13.25 3.66 -23.43
CA ALA A 177 12.36 2.81 -24.22
C ALA A 177 11.28 3.63 -24.96
N GLY A 178 10.71 4.65 -24.31
CA GLY A 178 9.65 5.48 -24.88
C GLY A 178 10.15 6.52 -25.89
N PHE A 179 11.33 7.08 -25.66
CA PHE A 179 11.92 8.13 -26.48
C PHE A 179 12.07 7.74 -27.96
N PRO A 180 12.66 6.59 -28.35
CA PRO A 180 12.78 6.22 -29.76
C PRO A 180 11.41 6.00 -30.40
N ILE A 181 10.39 5.54 -29.66
CA ILE A 181 9.04 5.36 -30.19
C ILE A 181 8.41 6.72 -30.54
N VAL A 182 8.49 7.67 -29.61
CA VAL A 182 7.98 9.03 -29.79
C VAL A 182 8.79 9.75 -30.88
N CYS A 183 10.11 9.69 -30.80
CA CYS A 183 11.01 10.38 -31.72
C CYS A 183 10.87 9.82 -33.15
N LEU A 184 10.89 8.51 -33.35
CA LEU A 184 10.66 7.91 -34.68
C LEU A 184 9.24 8.14 -35.18
N GLY A 185 8.24 8.18 -34.29
CA GLY A 185 6.86 8.54 -34.62
C GLY A 185 6.78 9.97 -35.16
N LEU A 186 7.40 10.92 -34.47
CA LEU A 186 7.47 12.32 -34.88
C LEU A 186 8.28 12.52 -36.16
N LEU A 187 9.44 11.86 -36.30
CA LEU A 187 10.25 11.92 -37.52
C LEU A 187 9.49 11.36 -38.72
N ARG A 188 8.78 10.23 -38.55
CA ARG A 188 7.96 9.66 -39.64
C ARG A 188 6.79 10.55 -39.99
N TRP A 189 6.13 11.12 -38.98
CA TRP A 189 5.04 12.06 -39.20
C TRP A 189 5.51 13.30 -39.97
N HIS A 190 6.65 13.86 -39.58
CA HIS A 190 7.22 15.01 -40.26
C HIS A 190 7.65 14.67 -41.69
N ARG A 191 8.21 13.47 -41.91
CA ARG A 191 8.61 13.00 -43.24
C ARG A 191 7.40 12.78 -44.16
N GLN A 192 6.31 12.22 -43.63
CA GLN A 192 5.07 12.02 -44.38
C GLN A 192 4.37 13.33 -44.74
N ARG A 193 4.52 14.38 -43.90
CA ARG A 193 4.00 15.71 -44.24
C ARG A 193 4.74 16.39 -45.40
N GLY A 194 5.91 15.89 -45.77
CA GLY A 194 6.68 16.39 -46.91
C GLY A 194 6.33 15.72 -48.25
N GLU A 195 5.55 14.64 -48.25
CA GLU A 195 5.09 14.04 -49.49
C GLU A 195 3.94 14.91 -50.03
N THR A 196 4.30 15.79 -50.97
CA THR A 196 3.34 16.56 -51.76
C THR A 196 2.30 15.61 -52.35
N PRO A 197 1.00 15.93 -52.27
CA PRO A 197 -0.04 15.08 -52.86
C PRO A 197 0.38 14.77 -54.30
N ILE A 198 0.37 13.48 -54.66
CA ILE A 198 0.72 13.01 -56.00
C ILE A 198 -0.22 13.71 -56.98
N GLN A 199 0.22 14.82 -57.55
CA GLN A 199 -0.43 15.50 -58.65
C GLN A 199 -0.02 14.78 -59.93
N ASP A 200 -0.35 13.50 -60.03
CA ASP A 200 -0.24 12.83 -61.32
C ASP A 200 -1.30 13.41 -62.24
N ALA A 201 -0.86 14.28 -63.15
CA ALA A 201 -1.73 14.90 -64.15
C ALA A 201 -2.50 13.84 -64.95
N ALA A 202 -1.90 12.66 -65.15
CA ALA A 202 -2.52 11.51 -65.80
C ALA A 202 -3.70 10.93 -64.98
N TRP A 203 -3.56 10.84 -63.66
CA TRP A 203 -4.64 10.37 -62.78
C TRP A 203 -5.81 11.35 -62.76
N ASN A 204 -5.52 12.65 -62.63
CA ASN A 204 -6.54 13.70 -62.66
C ASN A 204 -7.26 13.76 -64.01
N ALA A 205 -6.54 13.57 -65.12
CA ALA A 205 -7.16 13.48 -66.45
C ALA A 205 -8.13 12.31 -66.56
N CYS A 206 -7.75 11.13 -66.06
CA CYS A 206 -8.61 9.95 -66.08
C CYS A 206 -9.88 10.12 -65.23
N VAL A 207 -9.76 10.69 -64.02
CA VAL A 207 -10.91 10.94 -63.14
C VAL A 207 -11.89 11.93 -63.77
N ASN A 208 -11.38 13.01 -64.37
CA ASN A 208 -12.23 13.98 -65.07
C ASN A 208 -12.94 13.36 -66.29
N GLN A 209 -12.31 12.39 -66.96
CA GLN A 209 -12.89 11.72 -68.12
C GLN A 209 -14.00 10.73 -67.76
N CYS A 210 -14.04 10.23 -66.52
CA CYS A 210 -15.12 9.38 -66.02
C CYS A 210 -16.26 10.16 -65.36
N ALA A 211 -16.08 11.45 -65.08
CA ALA A 211 -17.06 12.28 -64.38
C ALA A 211 -17.99 13.09 -65.31
N GLY A 212 -17.74 13.09 -66.62
CA GLY A 212 -18.58 13.73 -67.65
C GLY A 212 -19.29 12.71 -68.52
#